data_AF-A0A8J6KB34-F1
#
_entry.id   AF-A0A8J6KB34-F1
#
_cell.length_a   1.000
_cell.length_b   1.000
_cell.length_c   1.000
_cell.angle_alpha   90.00
_cell.angle_beta   90.00
_cell.angle_gamma   90.00
#
_symmetry.space_group_name_H-M   'P 1'
#
loop_
_entity.id
_entity.type
_entity.pdbx_description
1 polymer ?
#
loop_
_entity_poly.entity_id
_entity_poly.type
_entity_poly.pdbx_seq_one_letter_code
_entity_poly.pdbx_strand_id
1 'polypeptide(L)'
;MSCFGVFCTCCRVGLSSRGTMRTRSALRETIWYFIVGGILLTCTWATPDSEPLDSSEYLEGEGVWMNSAINDLHHGHPVHNDQFPEDLPLEQNMAVMPGQWEQDSFQPSSVLSNAGRGVVMVDSYRGPGNRDTRSNKELPILLWWSQNLFPHFPGGTERVDCPLSSCMVTKDKRVKLHKRTKSIIFYGTDFRAYEAPLPRLPHQTWALFHEESPMNNYVLSHLPGIRLFNYTATFRRESDYPLTLQWLPTIGYLQNPAVSIAEKNKWRQEGYAAILYMQSHCDVPSDRDRYVKELMKHIQIDSYGQCLKNRQFPSKRLEDTSTATTEDQQFMEFTARYKFHLAMENAICADYMTEKLWRPMHIGAVPIYRGSPSVKDWMPNDNSIIVIDDFETPEELAKFITSLDQDDEEYLKYLEYKKPGEITNKLLLDSMQKREWGVNDMSAPNYLNGFECFVCDQENARVEAKKKHKKTQGKSSAPVPHIAANNHMGCPIPVPGIGKADALPEDDR
;
A
#
# COMPACT_ATOMS: atom_id res chain seq x y z
N MET A 1 -22.13 43.92 38.32
CA MET A 1 -22.73 44.06 36.97
C MET A 1 -22.96 42.64 36.47
N SER A 2 -23.96 41.89 36.93
CA SER A 2 -25.43 42.11 36.80
C SER A 2 -25.84 42.13 35.31
N CYS A 3 -26.81 41.38 34.77
CA CYS A 3 -27.70 40.31 35.23
C CYS A 3 -28.68 39.98 34.06
N PHE A 4 -29.36 38.81 34.08
CA PHE A 4 -30.59 38.39 33.34
C PHE A 4 -30.58 38.32 31.78
N GLY A 5 -31.30 37.43 31.08
CA GLY A 5 -32.25 36.38 31.47
C GLY A 5 -32.96 35.75 30.24
N VAL A 6 -33.35 34.47 30.40
CA VAL A 6 -34.56 33.73 29.91
C VAL A 6 -35.26 34.15 28.61
N PHE A 7 -35.51 33.21 27.68
CA PHE A 7 -36.86 32.84 27.14
C PHE A 7 -36.76 31.68 26.12
N CYS A 8 -37.38 30.53 26.42
CA CYS A 8 -37.92 29.66 25.39
C CYS A 8 -39.33 29.24 25.85
N THR A 9 -40.32 29.72 25.09
CA THR A 9 -41.73 29.69 25.44
C THR A 9 -42.35 28.35 25.03
N CYS A 10 -42.91 27.62 25.99
CA CYS A 10 -43.91 26.59 25.73
C CYS A 10 -45.17 27.22 25.13
N CYS A 11 -45.60 26.78 23.95
CA CYS A 11 -47.00 26.87 23.55
C CYS A 11 -47.74 25.62 24.04
N ARG A 12 -48.56 25.83 25.07
CA ARG A 12 -49.48 24.87 25.67
C ARG A 12 -50.80 24.97 24.90
N VAL A 13 -51.20 23.91 24.18
CA VAL A 13 -52.61 23.70 23.84
C VAL A 13 -53.11 22.64 24.82
N GLY A 14 -53.97 23.07 25.75
CA GLY A 14 -54.66 22.19 26.67
C GLY A 14 -55.96 21.67 26.07
N LEU A 15 -56.32 20.43 26.41
CA LEU A 15 -57.66 19.85 26.54
C LEU A 15 -57.44 18.43 27.10
N SER A 16 -57.60 18.22 28.41
CA SER A 16 -58.84 17.85 29.09
C SER A 16 -59.20 16.36 29.01
N SER A 17 -59.20 15.75 30.20
CA SER A 17 -60.08 14.68 30.68
C SER A 17 -59.61 13.20 30.69
N ARG A 18 -59.46 12.72 31.94
CA ARG A 18 -59.99 11.48 32.57
C ARG A 18 -59.57 10.10 32.02
N GLY A 19 -58.98 9.27 32.91
CA GLY A 19 -59.21 7.83 32.90
C GLY A 19 -58.11 6.92 33.47
N THR A 20 -58.16 6.68 34.78
CA THR A 20 -57.83 5.44 35.54
C THR A 20 -56.84 4.39 35.00
N MET A 21 -55.81 4.12 35.82
CA MET A 21 -54.98 2.90 35.85
C MET A 21 -55.80 1.61 36.04
N ARG A 22 -55.44 0.55 35.31
CA ARG A 22 -55.50 -0.85 35.77
C ARG A 22 -54.33 -1.65 35.20
N THR A 23 -53.55 -2.25 36.08
CA THR A 23 -52.45 -3.18 35.78
C THR A 23 -52.99 -4.59 35.55
N ARG A 24 -52.44 -5.30 34.56
CA ARG A 24 -52.25 -6.77 34.59
C ARG A 24 -51.21 -7.20 33.56
N SER A 25 -50.38 -8.13 34.00
CA SER A 25 -49.19 -8.69 33.36
C SER A 25 -49.42 -9.31 31.98
N ALA A 26 -48.55 -8.98 31.01
CA ALA A 26 -48.01 -9.90 30.01
C ALA A 26 -46.87 -9.19 29.24
N LEU A 27 -45.80 -9.93 28.95
CA LEU A 27 -44.70 -9.55 28.07
C LEU A 27 -45.19 -8.84 26.79
N ARG A 28 -44.58 -7.69 26.47
CA ARG A 28 -44.34 -7.20 25.10
C ARG A 28 -43.56 -5.90 25.16
N GLU A 29 -42.34 -5.91 24.63
CA GLU A 29 -41.69 -4.70 24.12
C GLU A 29 -42.68 -4.01 23.17
N THR A 30 -42.95 -2.73 23.43
CA THR A 30 -43.87 -1.93 22.62
C THR A 30 -43.02 -1.10 21.66
N ILE A 31 -42.92 -1.54 20.40
CA ILE A 31 -42.31 -0.78 19.31
C ILE A 31 -43.35 0.21 18.79
N TRP A 32 -43.01 1.50 18.76
CA TRP A 32 -43.80 2.52 18.07
C TRP A 32 -43.23 2.74 16.67
N TYR A 33 -44.10 2.70 15.66
CA TYR A 33 -43.75 3.04 14.28
C TYR A 33 -44.31 4.41 13.92
N PHE A 34 -43.48 5.26 13.33
CA PHE A 34 -43.92 6.49 12.66
C PHE A 34 -43.44 6.46 11.21
N ILE A 35 -44.29 6.92 10.29
CA ILE A 35 -43.97 7.12 8.87
C ILE A 35 -43.98 8.61 8.61
N VAL A 36 -42.82 9.14 8.20
CA VAL A 36 -42.72 10.47 7.58
C VAL A 36 -41.75 10.35 6.41
N GLY A 37 -42.24 10.60 5.19
CA GLY A 37 -41.39 10.61 3.98
C GLY A 37 -40.85 9.26 3.50
N GLY A 38 -41.44 8.12 3.90
CA GLY A 38 -41.14 6.81 3.32
C GLY A 38 -39.98 6.02 3.94
N ILE A 39 -39.43 6.46 5.07
CA ILE A 39 -38.39 5.72 5.82
C ILE A 39 -38.95 5.33 7.20
N LEU A 40 -38.72 4.08 7.61
CA LEU A 40 -39.11 3.54 8.92
C LEU A 40 -37.91 3.64 9.88
N LEU A 41 -38.05 4.38 10.98
CA LEU A 41 -37.03 4.50 12.02
C LEU A 41 -37.52 3.86 13.33
N THR A 42 -36.68 3.06 13.98
CA THR A 42 -36.93 2.44 15.29
C THR A 42 -36.02 3.04 16.36
N CYS A 43 -36.59 3.48 17.49
CA CYS A 43 -35.85 3.95 18.65
C CYS A 43 -36.25 3.12 19.89
N THR A 44 -35.27 2.60 20.62
CA THR A 44 -35.45 1.95 21.94
C THR A 44 -34.74 2.77 23.01
N TRP A 45 -35.41 3.02 24.14
CA TRP A 45 -34.87 3.75 25.28
C TRP A 45 -34.62 2.78 26.44
N ALA A 46 -33.44 2.84 27.08
CA ALA A 46 -33.12 2.12 28.32
C ALA A 46 -32.77 3.14 29.42
N THR A 47 -33.15 2.86 30.68
CA THR A 47 -32.90 3.72 31.85
C THR A 47 -31.74 3.18 32.70
N PRO A 48 -30.95 4.03 33.39
CA PRO A 48 -29.78 3.61 34.16
C PRO A 48 -30.11 3.40 35.64
N ASP A 49 -29.57 2.34 36.27
CA ASP A 49 -29.16 2.34 37.70
C ASP A 49 -28.42 1.05 38.11
N SER A 50 -27.40 1.22 38.96
CA SER A 50 -26.58 0.27 39.77
C SER A 50 -25.27 -0.32 39.22
N GLU A 51 -24.17 -0.09 39.97
CA GLU A 51 -22.80 -0.66 39.84
C GLU A 51 -22.66 -2.05 40.55
N PRO A 52 -21.47 -2.68 40.60
CA PRO A 52 -20.81 -3.44 39.52
C PRO A 52 -20.56 -4.91 39.95
N LEU A 53 -20.44 -5.86 39.01
CA LEU A 53 -19.74 -7.15 39.21
C LEU A 53 -19.57 -7.89 37.88
N ASP A 54 -18.31 -7.98 37.45
CA ASP A 54 -17.60 -9.01 36.69
C ASP A 54 -18.39 -9.98 35.77
N SER A 55 -18.18 -9.87 34.44
CA SER A 55 -17.78 -10.99 33.55
C SER A 55 -17.94 -10.66 32.05
N SER A 56 -16.94 -11.10 31.27
CA SER A 56 -16.86 -11.21 29.79
C SER A 56 -16.46 -9.96 28.98
N GLU A 57 -15.16 -9.86 28.70
CA GLU A 57 -14.61 -9.08 27.58
C GLU A 57 -15.00 -9.74 26.25
N TYR A 58 -15.86 -9.07 25.49
CA TYR A 58 -15.95 -9.20 24.05
C TYR A 58 -15.13 -8.07 23.43
N LEU A 59 -13.99 -8.41 22.83
CA LEU A 59 -13.21 -7.53 21.98
C LEU A 59 -13.97 -7.30 20.66
N GLU A 60 -14.74 -6.21 20.57
CA GLU A 60 -15.12 -5.63 19.29
C GLU A 60 -13.96 -4.81 18.76
N GLY A 61 -13.30 -5.34 17.72
CA GLY A 61 -12.26 -4.63 16.99
C GLY A 61 -12.85 -3.42 16.27
N GLU A 62 -12.33 -2.24 16.60
CA GLU A 62 -12.64 -1.02 15.87
C GLU A 62 -12.10 -1.11 14.43
N GLY A 63 -13.05 -1.16 13.49
CA GLY A 63 -12.78 -1.04 12.07
C GLY A 63 -12.25 0.36 11.75
N VAL A 64 -11.07 0.41 11.16
CA VAL A 64 -10.43 1.62 10.64
C VAL A 64 -11.33 2.28 9.59
N TRP A 65 -11.76 3.50 9.89
CA TRP A 65 -12.46 4.38 8.97
C TRP A 65 -11.49 4.91 7.92
N MET A 66 -11.58 4.34 6.71
CA MET A 66 -11.00 4.93 5.51
C MET A 66 -12.16 5.39 4.63
N ASN A 67 -12.69 6.58 4.91
CA ASN A 67 -13.64 7.25 4.03
C ASN A 67 -12.99 8.49 3.42
N SER A 68 -12.59 8.35 2.16
CA SER A 68 -13.16 9.14 1.06
C SER A 68 -13.32 10.64 1.35
N ALA A 69 -12.24 11.40 1.11
CA ALA A 69 -12.37 12.79 0.70
C ALA A 69 -12.57 12.84 -0.82
N ILE A 70 -13.82 12.70 -1.29
CA ILE A 70 -14.33 13.19 -2.59
C ILE A 70 -15.86 13.22 -2.47
N ASN A 71 -16.41 14.41 -2.26
CA ASN A 71 -17.66 14.92 -2.83
C ASN A 71 -18.05 16.19 -2.07
N ASP A 72 -17.84 17.35 -2.69
CA ASP A 72 -18.79 18.48 -2.69
C ASP A 72 -18.19 19.63 -3.50
N LEU A 73 -18.38 19.60 -4.81
CA LEU A 73 -18.21 20.76 -5.68
C LEU A 73 -19.34 20.78 -6.70
N HIS A 74 -20.47 21.36 -6.33
CA HIS A 74 -21.33 22.09 -7.26
C HIS A 74 -22.27 23.01 -6.47
N HIS A 75 -21.95 24.30 -6.43
CA HIS A 75 -22.91 25.38 -6.62
C HIS A 75 -22.12 26.67 -6.93
N GLY A 76 -22.21 27.13 -8.17
CA GLY A 76 -21.74 28.45 -8.55
C GLY A 76 -22.81 29.49 -8.26
N HIS A 77 -22.41 30.62 -7.69
CA HIS A 77 -22.93 31.94 -8.00
C HIS A 77 -21.86 33.00 -7.69
N PRO A 78 -21.77 34.09 -8.47
CA PRO A 78 -20.69 35.07 -8.42
C PRO A 78 -20.98 36.16 -7.40
N VAL A 79 -19.97 36.89 -6.90
CA VAL A 79 -20.06 38.32 -6.53
C VAL A 79 -18.73 38.92 -5.96
N HIS A 80 -18.37 40.07 -6.54
CA HIS A 80 -17.59 41.25 -6.11
C HIS A 80 -16.18 41.19 -5.46
N ASN A 81 -15.23 41.69 -6.27
CA ASN A 81 -14.31 42.81 -6.07
C ASN A 81 -14.35 43.54 -4.71
N ASP A 82 -13.19 43.63 -4.04
CA ASP A 82 -12.75 44.81 -3.26
C ASP A 82 -11.22 44.77 -3.05
N GLN A 83 -10.62 45.95 -3.17
CA GLN A 83 -9.18 46.29 -3.19
C GLN A 83 -8.66 46.53 -1.74
N PHE A 84 -7.44 46.12 -1.36
CA PHE A 84 -6.18 46.91 -1.24
C PHE A 84 -5.35 46.30 -0.06
N PRO A 85 -4.05 46.64 0.18
CA PRO A 85 -3.02 47.22 -0.68
C PRO A 85 -1.68 46.43 -0.71
N GLU A 86 -0.81 46.88 -1.61
CA GLU A 86 0.60 46.54 -1.80
C GLU A 86 1.51 46.94 -0.62
N ASP A 87 2.57 46.16 -0.35
CA ASP A 87 3.97 46.64 -0.26
C ASP A 87 4.99 45.52 0.11
N LEU A 88 5.64 44.96 -0.95
CA LEU A 88 7.08 44.66 -1.16
C LEU A 88 7.93 43.78 -0.16
N PRO A 89 9.02 43.10 -0.61
CA PRO A 89 9.33 42.56 -1.94
C PRO A 89 9.91 41.10 -1.95
N LEU A 90 9.74 40.43 -3.09
CA LEU A 90 10.57 39.33 -3.66
C LEU A 90 12.02 39.85 -3.87
N GLU A 91 13.14 39.12 -3.88
CA GLU A 91 13.47 37.72 -4.17
C GLU A 91 14.99 37.49 -3.90
N GLN A 92 15.48 36.25 -4.10
CA GLN A 92 16.86 35.80 -4.40
C GLN A 92 17.68 35.11 -3.30
N ASN A 93 17.57 33.78 -3.25
CA ASN A 93 18.56 32.86 -3.87
C ASN A 93 18.22 31.41 -3.50
N MET A 94 17.24 30.82 -4.18
CA MET A 94 17.13 29.37 -4.29
C MET A 94 17.89 28.97 -5.55
N ALA A 95 19.04 28.32 -5.37
CA ALA A 95 19.76 27.71 -6.47
C ALA A 95 18.86 26.64 -7.12
N VAL A 96 18.51 26.88 -8.38
CA VAL A 96 17.78 25.94 -9.22
C VAL A 96 18.74 24.82 -9.61
N MET A 97 18.49 23.62 -9.11
CA MET A 97 19.18 22.40 -9.53
C MET A 97 18.80 22.06 -10.98
N PRO A 98 19.77 21.81 -11.89
CA PRO A 98 19.46 21.33 -13.22
C PRO A 98 19.31 19.80 -13.18
N GLY A 99 18.06 19.34 -13.09
CA GLY A 99 17.71 17.94 -13.21
C GLY A 99 16.22 17.78 -12.95
N GLN A 100 15.42 17.57 -13.99
CA GLN A 100 14.04 17.16 -13.82
C GLN A 100 14.08 15.78 -13.16
N TRP A 101 13.73 15.69 -11.88
CA TRP A 101 13.33 14.44 -11.26
C TRP A 101 12.24 13.84 -12.16
N GLU A 102 12.41 12.61 -12.63
CA GLU A 102 11.35 11.89 -13.35
C GLU A 102 10.13 11.87 -12.40
N GLN A 103 9.16 12.74 -12.68
CA GLN A 103 7.95 12.82 -11.87
C GLN A 103 7.19 11.50 -12.08
N ASP A 104 6.83 10.86 -10.96
CA ASP A 104 5.81 9.82 -10.82
C ASP A 104 6.22 8.38 -10.52
N SER A 105 7.48 8.05 -10.19
CA SER A 105 7.89 6.63 -10.04
C SER A 105 7.14 5.80 -9.00
N PHE A 106 6.57 6.43 -7.97
CA PHE A 106 5.87 5.75 -6.86
C PHE A 106 4.40 6.08 -6.72
N GLN A 107 3.76 6.60 -7.77
CA GLN A 107 2.30 6.69 -7.77
C GLN A 107 1.73 5.27 -7.66
N PRO A 108 0.89 4.94 -6.64
CA PRO A 108 0.01 3.80 -6.79
C PRO A 108 -0.77 4.06 -8.09
N SER A 109 -0.80 3.08 -8.99
CA SER A 109 -1.59 3.15 -10.22
C SER A 109 -3.08 3.06 -9.88
N SER A 110 -3.59 3.93 -9.00
CA SER A 110 -5.00 4.16 -8.90
C SER A 110 -5.40 4.92 -10.16
N VAL A 111 -6.33 4.35 -10.91
CA VAL A 111 -6.91 4.88 -12.15
C VAL A 111 -7.61 6.26 -11.93
N LEU A 112 -7.47 6.86 -10.74
CA LEU A 112 -8.18 8.04 -10.27
C LEU A 112 -7.31 9.30 -10.10
N SER A 113 -5.97 9.24 -10.23
CA SER A 113 -5.13 10.44 -10.15
C SER A 113 -5.11 11.28 -11.45
N ASN A 114 -5.51 10.70 -12.60
CA ASN A 114 -5.53 11.38 -13.91
C ASN A 114 -6.95 11.74 -14.41
N ALA A 115 -7.92 11.93 -13.52
CA ALA A 115 -9.24 12.46 -13.89
C ALA A 115 -9.21 14.01 -14.00
N GLY A 116 -8.35 14.54 -14.87
CA GLY A 116 -8.14 15.98 -14.99
C GLY A 116 -7.58 16.37 -16.36
N ARG A 117 -8.47 16.51 -17.35
CA ARG A 117 -8.27 17.05 -18.71
C ARG A 117 -7.63 16.09 -19.73
N GLY A 118 -8.48 15.63 -20.65
CA GLY A 118 -8.08 15.03 -21.93
C GLY A 118 -8.43 13.56 -22.05
N VAL A 119 -9.38 13.24 -22.93
CA VAL A 119 -9.73 11.86 -23.30
C VAL A 119 -8.56 11.26 -24.06
N VAL A 120 -7.74 10.46 -23.38
CA VAL A 120 -6.82 9.52 -24.02
C VAL A 120 -7.54 8.18 -24.08
N MET A 121 -7.96 7.76 -25.27
CA MET A 121 -8.37 6.38 -25.49
C MET A 121 -7.14 5.51 -25.26
N VAL A 122 -7.09 4.78 -24.14
CA VAL A 122 -6.11 3.73 -23.97
C VAL A 122 -6.59 2.58 -24.84
N ASP A 123 -5.99 2.43 -26.03
CA ASP A 123 -6.27 1.29 -26.90
C ASP A 123 -6.14 -0.01 -26.09
N SER A 124 -7.08 -0.95 -26.30
CA SER A 124 -7.01 -2.30 -25.73
C SER A 124 -5.61 -2.85 -25.98
N TYR A 125 -4.83 -3.06 -24.91
CA TYR A 125 -3.45 -3.52 -25.02
C TYR A 125 -3.41 -4.79 -25.88
N ARG A 126 -2.85 -4.68 -27.09
CA ARG A 126 -2.51 -5.82 -27.94
C ARG A 126 -1.05 -6.14 -27.69
N GLY A 127 -0.81 -7.17 -26.89
CA GLY A 127 0.51 -7.74 -26.73
C GLY A 127 1.12 -8.08 -28.09
N PRO A 128 2.38 -7.68 -28.35
CA PRO A 128 3.04 -8.01 -29.61
C PRO A 128 3.09 -9.53 -29.80
N GLY A 129 2.71 -9.99 -30.99
CA GLY A 129 2.77 -11.41 -31.35
C GLY A 129 1.52 -12.24 -31.01
N ASN A 130 0.48 -11.66 -30.40
CA ASN A 130 -0.79 -12.36 -30.21
C ASN A 130 -1.42 -12.74 -31.57
N ARG A 131 -1.77 -14.03 -31.75
CA ARG A 131 -2.41 -14.58 -32.95
C ARG A 131 -3.80 -15.19 -32.67
N ASP A 132 -4.40 -14.85 -31.55
CA ASP A 132 -5.68 -15.37 -31.12
C ASP A 132 -6.85 -14.73 -31.88
N THR A 133 -7.43 -15.49 -32.80
CA THR A 133 -8.52 -15.06 -33.66
C THR A 133 -9.91 -15.31 -33.07
N ARG A 134 -10.00 -15.86 -31.85
CA ARG A 134 -11.28 -16.18 -31.20
C ARG A 134 -12.09 -14.91 -30.92
N SER A 135 -13.40 -15.00 -31.10
CA SER A 135 -14.31 -13.91 -30.76
C SER A 135 -14.45 -13.74 -29.25
N ASN A 136 -14.87 -12.56 -28.78
CA ASN A 136 -15.09 -12.27 -27.36
C ASN A 136 -16.10 -13.22 -26.69
N LYS A 137 -16.93 -13.95 -27.45
CA LYS A 137 -17.89 -14.95 -26.94
C LYS A 137 -17.26 -16.32 -26.68
N GLU A 138 -16.06 -16.56 -27.18
CA GLU A 138 -15.34 -17.83 -27.07
C GLU A 138 -14.23 -17.78 -26.02
N LEU A 139 -13.71 -16.58 -25.74
CA LEU A 139 -12.60 -16.38 -24.81
C LEU A 139 -12.95 -16.80 -23.36
N PRO A 140 -11.98 -17.31 -22.59
CA PRO A 140 -12.08 -17.40 -21.13
C PRO A 140 -12.42 -16.04 -20.50
N ILE A 141 -13.12 -16.08 -19.37
CA ILE A 141 -13.41 -14.90 -18.56
C ILE A 141 -12.55 -14.96 -17.29
N LEU A 142 -11.84 -13.87 -17.00
CA LEU A 142 -11.18 -13.59 -15.73
C LEU A 142 -12.07 -12.61 -14.95
N LEU A 143 -12.48 -12.99 -13.74
CA LEU A 143 -13.36 -12.16 -12.91
C LEU A 143 -12.56 -11.55 -11.76
N TRP A 144 -12.43 -10.22 -11.71
CA TRP A 144 -11.97 -9.52 -10.52
C TRP A 144 -13.06 -9.54 -9.44
N TRP A 145 -12.73 -10.13 -8.29
CA TRP A 145 -13.62 -10.19 -7.13
C TRP A 145 -13.59 -8.90 -6.31
N SER A 146 -12.39 -8.34 -6.15
CA SER A 146 -12.12 -7.06 -5.48
C SER A 146 -12.41 -5.92 -6.45
N GLN A 147 -13.36 -5.04 -6.11
CA GLN A 147 -13.86 -4.03 -7.05
C GLN A 147 -12.97 -2.79 -7.15
N ASN A 148 -12.21 -2.49 -6.09
CA ASN A 148 -11.44 -1.26 -5.94
C ASN A 148 -10.13 -1.25 -6.74
N LEU A 149 -9.64 -2.42 -7.16
CA LEU A 149 -8.38 -2.58 -7.89
C LEU A 149 -8.57 -3.05 -9.34
N PHE A 150 -9.76 -2.89 -9.93
CA PHE A 150 -9.97 -3.22 -11.33
C PHE A 150 -9.26 -2.18 -12.22
N PRO A 151 -8.20 -2.55 -12.98
CA PRO A 151 -7.30 -1.57 -13.60
C PRO A 151 -7.83 -0.96 -14.91
N HIS A 152 -9.04 -1.31 -15.35
CA HIS A 152 -9.60 -0.86 -16.63
C HIS A 152 -10.63 0.28 -16.46
N PHE A 153 -10.52 1.29 -17.33
CA PHE A 153 -11.37 2.49 -17.47
C PHE A 153 -12.85 2.15 -17.80
N PRO A 154 -13.83 3.08 -17.72
CA PRO A 154 -15.19 2.75 -17.29
C PRO A 154 -15.97 1.91 -18.32
N GLY A 155 -15.95 0.62 -18.09
CA GLY A 155 -16.76 -0.42 -18.73
C GLY A 155 -16.41 -1.69 -17.98
N GLY A 156 -17.35 -2.29 -17.25
CA GLY A 156 -17.04 -3.38 -16.32
C GLY A 156 -16.48 -4.66 -16.94
N THR A 157 -16.15 -4.67 -18.23
CA THR A 157 -15.58 -5.78 -19.00
C THR A 157 -14.67 -5.26 -20.11
N GLU A 158 -13.47 -5.83 -20.23
CA GLU A 158 -12.45 -5.49 -21.23
C GLU A 158 -11.92 -6.76 -21.91
N ARG A 159 -11.49 -6.67 -23.18
CA ARG A 159 -10.72 -7.75 -23.83
C ARG A 159 -9.24 -7.47 -23.63
N VAL A 160 -8.51 -8.41 -23.04
CA VAL A 160 -7.05 -8.34 -22.95
C VAL A 160 -6.44 -9.31 -23.96
N ASP A 161 -5.52 -8.81 -24.78
CA ASP A 161 -4.77 -9.57 -25.76
C ASP A 161 -3.32 -9.70 -25.27
N CYS A 162 -3.00 -10.85 -24.65
CA CYS A 162 -1.70 -11.13 -24.03
C CYS A 162 -0.74 -11.79 -25.04
N PRO A 163 0.56 -11.94 -24.73
CA PRO A 163 1.54 -12.46 -25.69
C PRO A 163 1.16 -13.83 -26.28
N LEU A 164 0.60 -14.74 -25.46
CA LEU A 164 0.29 -16.11 -25.89
C LEU A 164 -1.20 -16.35 -26.15
N SER A 165 -2.10 -15.60 -25.53
CA SER A 165 -3.56 -15.83 -25.61
C SER A 165 -4.38 -14.57 -25.30
N SER A 166 -5.69 -14.65 -25.53
CA SER A 166 -6.62 -13.58 -25.16
C SER A 166 -7.67 -14.02 -24.14
N CYS A 167 -8.17 -13.07 -23.35
CA CYS A 167 -9.22 -13.27 -22.36
C CYS A 167 -10.18 -12.07 -22.32
N MET A 168 -11.39 -12.31 -21.77
CA MET A 168 -12.24 -11.23 -21.29
C MET A 168 -11.98 -11.03 -19.81
N VAL A 169 -11.68 -9.82 -19.37
CA VAL A 169 -11.53 -9.47 -17.96
C VAL A 169 -12.72 -8.64 -17.53
N THR A 170 -13.29 -8.91 -16.35
CA THR A 170 -14.48 -8.19 -15.89
C THR A 170 -14.53 -8.09 -14.37
N LYS A 171 -15.21 -7.07 -13.85
CA LYS A 171 -15.63 -6.96 -12.44
C LYS A 171 -17.11 -7.30 -12.21
N ASP A 172 -17.82 -7.71 -13.26
CA ASP A 172 -19.23 -8.06 -13.18
C ASP A 172 -19.43 -9.43 -12.54
N LYS A 173 -19.77 -9.43 -11.25
CA LYS A 173 -19.98 -10.66 -10.46
C LYS A 173 -21.10 -11.55 -11.00
N ARG A 174 -21.97 -11.10 -11.91
CA ARG A 174 -22.99 -11.93 -12.56
C ARG A 174 -22.38 -13.09 -13.35
N VAL A 175 -21.16 -12.94 -13.86
CA VAL A 175 -20.48 -14.02 -14.60
C VAL A 175 -19.82 -15.06 -13.69
N LYS A 176 -19.89 -14.93 -12.36
CA LYS A 176 -19.34 -15.87 -11.36
C LYS A 176 -19.60 -17.32 -11.71
N LEU A 177 -20.82 -17.66 -12.13
CA LEU A 177 -21.24 -19.05 -12.39
C LEU A 177 -21.08 -19.48 -13.85
N HIS A 178 -20.59 -18.60 -14.73
CA HIS A 178 -20.45 -18.92 -16.15
C HIS A 178 -19.38 -20.00 -16.36
N LYS A 179 -19.66 -20.96 -17.24
CA LYS A 179 -18.69 -22.02 -17.63
C LYS A 179 -17.42 -21.44 -18.26
N ARG A 180 -17.48 -20.22 -18.80
CA ARG A 180 -16.35 -19.49 -19.39
C ARG A 180 -15.50 -18.75 -18.35
N THR A 181 -16.01 -18.49 -17.15
CA THR A 181 -15.22 -17.89 -16.05
C THR A 181 -14.23 -18.93 -15.55
N LYS A 182 -12.97 -18.77 -15.94
CA LYS A 182 -11.89 -19.74 -15.69
C LYS A 182 -11.03 -19.37 -14.49
N SER A 183 -10.88 -18.08 -14.20
CA SER A 183 -10.21 -17.62 -12.99
C SER A 183 -11.01 -16.51 -12.30
N ILE A 184 -10.88 -16.44 -10.99
CA ILE A 184 -11.33 -15.33 -10.16
C ILE A 184 -10.09 -14.70 -9.53
N ILE A 185 -9.86 -13.41 -9.77
CA ILE A 185 -8.71 -12.65 -9.29
C ILE A 185 -9.11 -11.87 -8.04
N PHE A 186 -8.28 -11.92 -7.01
CA PHE A 186 -8.49 -11.26 -5.73
C PHE A 186 -7.35 -10.27 -5.47
N TYR A 187 -7.70 -9.08 -5.00
CA TYR A 187 -6.74 -8.21 -4.34
C TYR A 187 -6.62 -8.62 -2.87
N GLY A 188 -5.41 -8.93 -2.42
CA GLY A 188 -5.17 -9.49 -1.09
C GLY A 188 -5.57 -8.57 0.06
N THR A 189 -5.34 -7.26 -0.07
CA THR A 189 -5.73 -6.28 0.96
C THR A 189 -7.25 -6.27 1.19
N ASP A 190 -8.03 -6.39 0.12
CA ASP A 190 -9.49 -6.47 0.16
C ASP A 190 -10.02 -7.89 0.48
N PHE A 191 -9.15 -8.90 0.51
CA PHE A 191 -9.60 -10.28 0.66
C PHE A 191 -10.15 -10.54 2.07
N ARG A 192 -11.39 -11.04 2.10
CA ARG A 192 -12.06 -11.52 3.31
C ARG A 192 -12.51 -12.95 3.07
N ALA A 193 -12.03 -13.90 3.89
CA ALA A 193 -12.30 -15.32 3.70
C ALA A 193 -13.81 -15.64 3.72
N TYR A 194 -14.59 -14.92 4.53
CA TYR A 194 -16.04 -15.08 4.64
C TYR A 194 -16.81 -14.49 3.43
N GLU A 195 -16.20 -13.64 2.61
CA GLU A 195 -16.79 -13.08 1.39
C GLU A 195 -16.37 -13.83 0.13
N ALA A 196 -15.61 -14.92 0.27
CA ALA A 196 -15.10 -15.65 -0.85
C ALA A 196 -16.25 -16.27 -1.69
N PRO A 197 -16.14 -16.32 -3.04
CA PRO A 197 -17.21 -16.77 -3.91
C PRO A 197 -17.42 -18.28 -3.85
N LEU A 198 -18.15 -18.73 -2.83
CA LEU A 198 -18.50 -20.12 -2.62
C LEU A 198 -19.85 -20.49 -3.29
N PRO A 199 -20.05 -21.77 -3.65
CA PRO A 199 -19.03 -22.83 -3.68
C PRO A 199 -18.03 -22.58 -4.83
N ARG A 200 -16.77 -22.95 -4.60
CA ARG A 200 -15.73 -22.87 -5.63
C ARG A 200 -15.97 -23.91 -6.72
N LEU A 201 -16.15 -23.46 -7.96
CA LEU A 201 -16.46 -24.37 -9.07
C LEU A 201 -15.20 -25.13 -9.55
N PRO A 202 -15.28 -26.43 -9.90
CA PRO A 202 -14.11 -27.23 -10.29
C PRO A 202 -13.34 -26.75 -11.53
N HIS A 203 -13.97 -25.92 -12.36
CA HIS A 203 -13.32 -25.34 -13.54
C HIS A 203 -12.66 -23.98 -13.27
N GLN A 204 -12.80 -23.43 -12.07
CA GLN A 204 -12.29 -22.13 -11.66
C GLN A 204 -11.00 -22.24 -10.85
N THR A 205 -9.99 -21.48 -11.27
CA THR A 205 -8.83 -21.14 -10.44
C THR A 205 -9.10 -19.83 -9.70
N TRP A 206 -8.41 -19.65 -8.57
CA TRP A 206 -8.35 -18.38 -7.84
C TRP A 206 -6.93 -17.83 -7.98
N ALA A 207 -6.81 -16.55 -8.30
CA ALA A 207 -5.53 -15.87 -8.44
C ALA A 207 -5.46 -14.73 -7.41
N LEU A 208 -4.31 -14.56 -6.77
CA LEU A 208 -4.06 -13.53 -5.77
C LEU A 208 -3.08 -12.50 -6.30
N PHE A 209 -3.45 -11.24 -6.24
CA PHE A 209 -2.54 -10.10 -6.37
C PHE A 209 -2.40 -9.47 -4.98
N HIS A 210 -1.19 -9.45 -4.42
CA HIS A 210 -0.94 -8.91 -3.08
C HIS A 210 0.53 -8.52 -2.86
N GLU A 211 0.78 -7.23 -2.99
CA GLU A 211 2.08 -6.57 -2.87
C GLU A 211 2.40 -6.05 -1.46
N GLU A 212 1.41 -6.14 -0.56
CA GLU A 212 1.44 -5.55 0.76
C GLU A 212 1.96 -6.49 1.85
N SER A 213 2.33 -5.92 2.99
CA SER A 213 2.87 -6.66 4.13
C SER A 213 1.81 -7.55 4.82
N PRO A 214 2.23 -8.50 5.68
CA PRO A 214 1.33 -9.25 6.55
C PRO A 214 0.44 -8.38 7.44
N MET A 215 0.84 -7.15 7.75
CA MET A 215 0.03 -6.23 8.55
C MET A 215 -1.29 -5.89 7.84
N ASN A 216 -1.30 -5.88 6.50
CA ASN A 216 -2.47 -5.57 5.70
C ASN A 216 -3.42 -6.77 5.62
N ASN A 217 -2.88 -8.00 5.48
CA ASN A 217 -3.67 -9.23 5.53
C ASN A 217 -2.85 -10.44 6.02
N TYR A 218 -2.81 -10.63 7.33
CA TYR A 218 -2.00 -11.68 7.96
C TYR A 218 -2.42 -13.09 7.54
N VAL A 219 -3.70 -13.31 7.18
CA VAL A 219 -4.21 -14.62 6.76
C VAL A 219 -3.44 -15.15 5.55
N LEU A 220 -3.04 -14.26 4.64
CA LEU A 220 -2.29 -14.61 3.43
C LEU A 220 -0.83 -15.00 3.71
N SER A 221 -0.31 -14.67 4.90
CA SER A 221 1.03 -15.06 5.34
C SER A 221 1.09 -16.45 5.96
N HIS A 222 -0.07 -17.09 6.16
CA HIS A 222 -0.17 -18.45 6.69
C HIS A 222 -0.53 -19.45 5.60
N LEU A 223 0.00 -20.68 5.73
CA LEU A 223 -0.24 -21.78 4.80
C LEU A 223 -1.71 -22.00 4.44
N PRO A 224 -2.67 -22.00 5.40
CA PRO A 224 -4.08 -22.20 5.06
C PRO A 224 -4.67 -21.09 4.18
N GLY A 225 -4.21 -19.85 4.33
CA GLY A 225 -4.69 -18.71 3.55
C GLY A 225 -4.11 -18.71 2.14
N ILE A 226 -2.78 -18.79 2.00
CA ILE A 226 -2.14 -18.70 0.68
C ILE A 226 -2.53 -19.87 -0.23
N ARG A 227 -2.74 -21.07 0.32
CA ARG A 227 -3.15 -22.26 -0.45
C ARG A 227 -4.58 -22.21 -1.00
N LEU A 228 -5.36 -21.17 -0.68
CA LEU A 228 -6.63 -20.92 -1.34
C LEU A 228 -6.43 -20.57 -2.82
N PHE A 229 -5.27 -20.04 -3.19
CA PHE A 229 -4.99 -19.53 -4.52
C PHE A 229 -4.16 -20.52 -5.34
N ASN A 230 -4.40 -20.52 -6.65
CA ASN A 230 -3.60 -21.26 -7.63
C ASN A 230 -2.44 -20.42 -8.10
N TYR A 231 -2.69 -19.16 -8.46
CA TYR A 231 -1.68 -18.24 -8.96
C TYR A 231 -1.51 -17.07 -8.02
N THR A 232 -0.29 -16.56 -7.90
CA THR A 232 0.07 -15.50 -6.96
C THR A 232 0.99 -14.48 -7.62
N ALA A 233 0.71 -13.21 -7.40
CA ALA A 233 1.62 -12.10 -7.62
C ALA A 233 1.85 -11.39 -6.30
N THR A 234 3.08 -11.46 -5.80
CA THR A 234 3.43 -10.95 -4.46
C THR A 234 4.85 -10.40 -4.44
N PHE A 235 5.27 -9.80 -3.33
CA PHE A 235 6.66 -9.35 -3.17
C PHE A 235 7.69 -10.50 -3.16
N ARG A 236 7.28 -11.75 -2.94
CA ARG A 236 8.19 -12.91 -2.91
C ARG A 236 8.69 -13.28 -4.31
N ARG A 237 10.01 -13.49 -4.43
CA ARG A 237 10.61 -13.94 -5.71
C ARG A 237 10.15 -15.34 -6.12
N GLU A 238 9.66 -16.13 -5.16
CA GLU A 238 9.10 -17.46 -5.40
C GLU A 238 7.63 -17.46 -5.83
N SER A 239 6.94 -16.32 -5.82
CA SER A 239 5.58 -16.26 -6.33
C SER A 239 5.53 -16.48 -7.84
N ASP A 240 4.36 -16.90 -8.35
CA ASP A 240 4.21 -17.26 -9.76
C ASP A 240 4.48 -16.08 -10.70
N TYR A 241 4.19 -14.88 -10.22
CA TYR A 241 4.44 -13.61 -10.89
C TYR A 241 5.08 -12.62 -9.90
N PRO A 242 6.42 -12.63 -9.74
CA PRO A 242 7.08 -11.91 -8.66
C PRO A 242 7.04 -10.39 -8.87
N LEU A 243 6.72 -9.67 -7.78
CA LEU A 243 6.68 -8.21 -7.66
C LEU A 243 7.82 -7.67 -6.79
N THR A 244 8.86 -8.47 -6.57
CA THR A 244 9.99 -8.17 -5.66
C THR A 244 10.65 -6.82 -5.91
N LEU A 245 10.71 -6.37 -7.18
CA LEU A 245 11.33 -5.12 -7.59
C LEU A 245 10.29 -4.07 -8.03
N GLN A 246 9.04 -4.15 -7.57
CA GLN A 246 8.00 -3.20 -7.99
C GLN A 246 8.27 -1.76 -7.57
N TRP A 247 9.06 -1.58 -6.52
CA TRP A 247 9.49 -0.28 -6.01
C TRP A 247 10.85 0.15 -6.58
N LEU A 248 11.33 -0.52 -7.63
CA LEU A 248 12.50 -0.11 -8.40
C LEU A 248 12.09 0.05 -9.88
N PRO A 249 11.77 1.27 -10.35
CA PRO A 249 11.26 1.49 -11.70
C PRO A 249 12.25 1.10 -12.79
N THR A 250 13.50 1.54 -12.69
CA THR A 250 14.57 1.24 -13.66
C THR A 250 15.92 1.15 -12.95
N ILE A 251 16.94 0.65 -13.64
CA ILE A 251 18.32 0.75 -13.14
C ILE A 251 18.78 2.24 -13.11
N GLY A 252 18.38 3.02 -14.11
CA GLY A 252 18.68 4.46 -14.19
C GLY A 252 18.10 5.26 -13.01
N TYR A 253 16.99 4.80 -12.43
CA TYR A 253 16.39 5.39 -11.23
C TYR A 253 17.40 5.54 -10.07
N LEU A 254 18.30 4.58 -9.89
CA LEU A 254 19.33 4.61 -8.83
C LEU A 254 20.49 5.56 -9.17
N GLN A 255 20.70 5.85 -10.45
CA GLN A 255 21.79 6.68 -10.97
C GLN A 255 21.44 8.16 -11.08
N ASN A 256 20.28 8.57 -10.56
CA ASN A 256 19.94 9.99 -10.46
C ASN A 256 20.98 10.76 -9.65
N PRO A 257 21.34 11.99 -10.06
CA PRO A 257 22.35 12.78 -9.36
C PRO A 257 22.00 12.98 -7.88
N ALA A 258 22.99 12.77 -7.01
CA ALA A 258 22.85 13.09 -5.61
C ALA A 258 23.07 14.60 -5.37
N VAL A 259 22.41 15.14 -4.35
CA VAL A 259 22.78 16.45 -3.79
C VAL A 259 24.22 16.40 -3.28
N SER A 260 24.99 17.48 -3.49
CA SER A 260 26.41 17.50 -3.18
C SER A 260 26.67 17.32 -1.67
N ILE A 261 27.78 16.68 -1.32
CA ILE A 261 28.15 16.49 0.09
C ILE A 261 28.36 17.82 0.82
N ALA A 262 28.85 18.85 0.11
CA ALA A 262 29.02 20.19 0.65
C ALA A 262 27.68 20.82 1.09
N GLU A 263 26.62 20.64 0.30
CA GLU A 263 25.27 21.09 0.66
C GLU A 263 24.70 20.30 1.84
N LYS A 264 24.87 18.97 1.85
CA LYS A 264 24.50 18.13 3.01
C LYS A 264 25.20 18.58 4.29
N ASN A 265 26.49 18.84 4.22
CA ASN A 265 27.28 19.35 5.35
C ASN A 265 26.83 20.74 5.80
N LYS A 266 26.39 21.61 4.87
CA LYS A 266 25.80 22.91 5.22
C LYS A 266 24.53 22.74 6.04
N TRP A 267 23.58 21.87 5.63
CA TRP A 267 22.39 21.61 6.43
C TRP A 267 22.71 21.00 7.80
N ARG A 268 23.74 20.14 7.88
CA ARG A 268 24.23 19.64 9.19
C ARG A 268 24.67 20.77 10.12
N GLN A 269 25.37 21.79 9.59
CA GLN A 269 25.76 22.99 10.35
C GLN A 269 24.57 23.88 10.73
N GLU A 270 23.49 23.86 9.94
CA GLU A 270 22.23 24.57 10.22
C GLU A 270 21.33 23.86 11.26
N GLY A 271 21.74 22.70 11.77
CA GLY A 271 21.07 22.01 12.89
C GLY A 271 20.17 20.83 12.50
N TYR A 272 20.23 20.39 11.23
CA TYR A 272 19.67 19.10 10.81
C TYR A 272 20.52 17.96 11.36
N ALA A 273 19.90 16.86 11.75
CA ALA A 273 20.60 15.61 12.09
C ALA A 273 21.22 14.95 10.84
N ALA A 274 22.11 13.98 11.04
CA ALA A 274 22.64 13.16 9.94
C ALA A 274 21.60 12.18 9.40
N ILE A 275 20.70 11.73 10.28
CA ILE A 275 19.74 10.65 10.06
C ILE A 275 18.32 11.22 10.04
N LEU A 276 17.57 10.87 9.00
CA LEU A 276 16.14 11.08 8.89
C LEU A 276 15.35 9.81 9.28
N TYR A 277 14.33 9.97 10.13
CA TYR A 277 13.27 8.98 10.34
C TYR A 277 11.92 9.57 9.93
N MET A 278 11.27 8.99 8.93
CA MET A 278 10.04 9.52 8.33
C MET A 278 8.97 8.44 8.28
N GLN A 279 8.18 8.29 9.34
CA GLN A 279 7.17 7.23 9.44
C GLN A 279 5.87 7.74 10.08
N SER A 280 4.74 7.29 9.53
CA SER A 280 3.39 7.65 10.02
C SER A 280 2.57 6.45 10.47
N HIS A 281 3.02 5.22 10.18
CA HIS A 281 2.39 4.00 10.68
C HIS A 281 3.25 3.46 11.82
N CYS A 282 2.76 3.61 13.05
CA CYS A 282 3.47 3.19 14.26
C CYS A 282 2.95 1.83 14.73
N ASP A 283 3.61 1.22 15.71
CA ASP A 283 3.18 -0.05 16.34
C ASP A 283 3.03 -1.18 15.31
N VAL A 284 4.00 -1.26 14.41
CA VAL A 284 4.03 -2.21 13.30
C VAL A 284 4.73 -3.52 13.69
N PRO A 285 4.44 -4.65 13.02
CA PRO A 285 5.05 -5.95 13.34
C PRO A 285 6.58 -6.02 13.34
N SER A 286 7.28 -5.12 12.66
CA SER A 286 8.76 -5.05 12.71
C SER A 286 9.31 -4.46 14.01
N ASP A 287 8.46 -3.93 14.89
CA ASP A 287 8.82 -3.28 16.15
C ASP A 287 9.93 -2.21 15.98
N ARG A 288 9.87 -1.52 14.84
CA ARG A 288 10.87 -0.53 14.43
C ARG A 288 10.95 0.67 15.36
N ASP A 289 9.81 1.14 15.88
CA ASP A 289 9.75 2.37 16.69
C ASP A 289 10.48 2.19 18.03
N ARG A 290 10.38 1.01 18.64
CA ARG A 290 11.09 0.68 19.88
C ARG A 290 12.60 0.60 19.64
N TYR A 291 13.03 0.01 18.52
CA TYR A 291 14.44 0.01 18.12
C TYR A 291 14.98 1.43 17.89
N VAL A 292 14.24 2.27 17.13
CA VAL A 292 14.65 3.66 16.86
C VAL A 292 14.71 4.50 18.13
N LYS A 293 13.76 4.30 19.07
CA LYS A 293 13.79 4.96 20.38
C LYS A 293 15.03 4.62 21.19
N GLU A 294 15.53 3.38 21.10
CA GLU A 294 16.82 3.02 21.70
C GLU A 294 17.98 3.72 21.00
N LEU A 295 18.02 3.65 19.67
CA LEU A 295 19.08 4.26 18.87
C LEU A 295 19.20 5.77 19.11
N MET A 296 18.07 6.46 19.30
CA MET A 296 18.01 7.90 19.63
C MET A 296 18.76 8.28 20.92
N LYS A 297 19.05 7.33 21.82
CA LYS A 297 19.86 7.59 23.01
C LYS A 297 21.36 7.74 22.69
N HIS A 298 21.80 7.20 21.55
CA HIS A 298 23.20 7.12 21.16
C HIS A 298 23.55 8.07 20.00
N ILE A 299 22.57 8.47 19.19
CA ILE A 299 22.76 9.38 18.05
C ILE A 299 21.52 10.24 17.82
N GLN A 300 21.74 11.50 17.40
CA GLN A 300 20.65 12.40 17.05
C GLN A 300 19.98 11.93 15.75
N ILE A 301 18.66 11.77 15.80
CA ILE A 301 17.81 11.43 14.65
C ILE A 301 16.70 12.47 14.57
N ASP A 302 16.53 13.07 13.40
CA ASP A 302 15.38 13.94 13.15
C ASP A 302 14.22 13.06 12.68
N SER A 303 13.13 13.09 13.45
CA SER A 303 11.95 12.27 13.25
C SER A 303 10.74 13.13 12.92
N TYR A 304 10.16 12.85 11.75
CA TYR A 304 8.97 13.47 11.20
C TYR A 304 7.89 12.40 10.94
N GLY A 305 6.69 12.84 10.58
CA GLY A 305 5.51 11.97 10.48
C GLY A 305 4.76 11.88 11.81
N GLN A 306 4.18 10.72 12.10
CA GLN A 306 3.43 10.48 13.34
C GLN A 306 4.24 9.71 14.40
N CYS A 307 5.23 8.92 13.99
CA CYS A 307 5.99 8.06 14.90
C CYS A 307 7.19 8.80 15.48
N LEU A 308 7.37 8.76 16.81
CA LEU A 308 8.40 9.43 17.63
C LEU A 308 8.45 10.97 17.53
N LYS A 309 8.19 11.55 16.34
CA LYS A 309 7.84 12.95 16.03
C LYS A 309 8.53 13.98 16.93
N ASN A 310 9.85 14.08 16.82
CA ASN A 310 10.65 15.06 17.54
C ASN A 310 10.92 16.35 16.74
N ARG A 311 10.54 16.39 15.45
CA ARG A 311 10.59 17.57 14.58
C ARG A 311 9.22 17.87 13.98
N GLN A 312 9.05 19.13 13.55
CA GLN A 312 7.89 19.59 12.79
C GLN A 312 8.30 19.86 11.35
N PHE A 313 7.41 19.57 10.40
CA PHE A 313 7.66 19.85 9.00
C PHE A 313 7.78 21.36 8.73
N PRO A 314 8.63 21.77 7.78
CA PRO A 314 8.79 23.17 7.44
C PRO A 314 7.64 23.72 6.57
N SER A 315 6.76 22.85 6.04
CA SER A 315 5.58 23.25 5.27
C SER A 315 4.42 22.27 5.48
N LYS A 316 3.18 22.76 5.37
CA LYS A 316 1.98 21.90 5.43
C LYS A 316 1.90 20.89 4.28
N ARG A 317 2.51 21.18 3.13
CA ARG A 317 2.54 20.26 1.98
C ARG A 317 3.31 18.98 2.32
N LEU A 318 4.36 19.09 3.13
CA LEU A 318 5.14 17.94 3.60
C LEU A 318 4.43 17.14 4.70
N GLU A 319 3.42 17.70 5.36
CA GLU A 319 2.58 17.00 6.34
C GLU A 319 1.56 16.06 5.68
N ASP A 320 1.20 16.35 4.42
CA ASP A 320 0.24 15.56 3.67
C ASP A 320 0.83 14.17 3.34
N THR A 321 0.25 13.11 3.88
CA THR A 321 0.73 11.75 3.66
C THR A 321 0.68 11.33 2.18
N SER A 322 -0.18 11.95 1.38
CA SER A 322 -0.24 11.70 -0.06
C SER A 322 1.01 12.20 -0.80
N THR A 323 1.68 13.24 -0.29
CA THR A 323 2.97 13.71 -0.84
C THR A 323 4.13 12.81 -0.44
N ALA A 324 4.04 12.12 0.70
CA ALA A 324 5.04 11.15 1.14
C ALA A 324 4.92 9.77 0.47
N THR A 325 3.73 9.41 -0.04
CA THR A 325 3.53 8.20 -0.85
C THR A 325 3.90 8.41 -2.32
N THR A 326 4.03 9.66 -2.75
CA THR A 326 4.40 10.03 -4.12
C THR A 326 5.82 10.58 -4.15
N GLU A 327 6.45 10.65 -5.32
CA GLU A 327 7.72 11.36 -5.48
C GLU A 327 7.49 12.86 -5.64
N ASP A 328 6.71 13.45 -4.73
CA ASP A 328 6.49 14.90 -4.75
C ASP A 328 7.84 15.62 -4.68
N GLN A 329 8.05 16.55 -5.60
CA GLN A 329 9.35 17.22 -5.74
C GLN A 329 9.79 17.90 -4.44
N GLN A 330 8.88 18.57 -3.72
CA GLN A 330 9.23 19.24 -2.47
C GLN A 330 9.61 18.22 -1.38
N PHE A 331 8.92 17.08 -1.35
CA PHE A 331 9.25 15.98 -0.45
C PHE A 331 10.62 15.38 -0.77
N MET A 332 10.91 15.09 -2.04
CA MET A 332 12.19 14.52 -2.46
C MET A 332 13.36 15.48 -2.16
N GLU A 333 13.21 16.77 -2.47
CA GLU A 333 14.20 17.81 -2.16
C GLU A 333 14.43 17.98 -0.65
N PHE A 334 13.37 17.91 0.15
CA PHE A 334 13.48 18.02 1.61
C PHE A 334 14.24 16.83 2.20
N THR A 335 13.88 15.61 1.78
CA THR A 335 14.47 14.39 2.34
C THR A 335 15.90 14.16 1.84
N ALA A 336 16.27 14.70 0.66
CA ALA A 336 17.62 14.64 0.11
C ALA A 336 18.68 15.38 0.95
N ARG A 337 18.25 16.26 1.88
CA ARG A 337 19.13 17.03 2.76
C ARG A 337 19.93 16.17 3.73
N TYR A 338 19.44 14.98 4.05
CA TYR A 338 20.04 14.07 5.01
C TYR A 338 21.08 13.15 4.35
N LYS A 339 22.16 12.81 5.06
CA LYS A 339 23.13 11.80 4.61
C LYS A 339 22.53 10.39 4.71
N PHE A 340 21.77 10.13 5.77
CA PHE A 340 21.24 8.80 6.07
C PHE A 340 19.73 8.82 6.28
N HIS A 341 19.06 7.75 5.88
CA HIS A 341 17.64 7.54 6.12
C HIS A 341 17.41 6.21 6.82
N LEU A 342 16.64 6.21 7.90
CA LEU A 342 16.17 4.98 8.54
C LEU A 342 15.07 4.34 7.68
N ALA A 343 15.49 3.40 6.84
CA ALA A 343 14.69 2.66 5.88
C ALA A 343 14.18 1.35 6.51
N MET A 344 13.22 1.47 7.42
CA MET A 344 12.69 0.31 8.16
C MET A 344 11.30 -0.07 7.66
N GLU A 345 11.14 -1.32 7.21
CA GLU A 345 9.84 -1.85 6.76
C GLU A 345 8.88 -2.06 7.94
N ASN A 346 7.58 -2.17 7.65
CA ASN A 346 6.57 -2.46 8.68
C ASN A 346 6.52 -3.96 9.08
N ALA A 347 7.11 -4.84 8.28
CA ALA A 347 7.26 -6.26 8.56
C ALA A 347 8.61 -6.78 8.05
N ILE A 348 9.16 -7.78 8.73
CA ILE A 348 10.42 -8.44 8.36
C ILE A 348 10.08 -9.69 7.55
N CYS A 349 10.19 -9.60 6.23
CA CYS A 349 9.81 -10.67 5.30
C CYS A 349 10.83 -10.76 4.17
N ALA A 350 11.23 -11.97 3.78
CA ALA A 350 12.08 -12.16 2.60
C ALA A 350 11.46 -11.47 1.39
N ASP A 351 12.28 -10.74 0.65
CA ASP A 351 11.94 -9.97 -0.56
C ASP A 351 10.93 -8.84 -0.39
N TYR A 352 10.46 -8.53 0.83
CA TYR A 352 9.63 -7.36 1.08
C TYR A 352 10.51 -6.11 1.17
N MET A 353 10.64 -5.41 0.05
CA MET A 353 11.43 -4.18 -0.09
C MET A 353 10.57 -3.12 -0.76
N THR A 354 10.35 -2.02 -0.08
CA THR A 354 9.42 -0.98 -0.52
C THR A 354 10.12 0.29 -0.96
N GLU A 355 9.37 1.35 -1.25
CA GLU A 355 9.90 2.69 -1.52
C GLU A 355 10.83 3.17 -0.40
N LYS A 356 10.65 2.68 0.84
CA LYS A 356 11.50 3.02 1.99
C LYS A 356 12.97 2.68 1.75
N LEU A 357 13.25 1.60 1.03
CA LEU A 357 14.61 1.20 0.65
C LEU A 357 15.10 1.99 -0.57
N TRP A 358 14.31 2.03 -1.63
CA TRP A 358 14.78 2.52 -2.94
C TRP A 358 14.81 4.05 -3.05
N ARG A 359 13.89 4.75 -2.37
CA ARG A 359 13.79 6.22 -2.43
C ARG A 359 15.02 6.93 -1.85
N PRO A 360 15.56 6.56 -0.67
CA PRO A 360 16.79 7.19 -0.19
C PRO A 360 17.96 6.98 -1.17
N MET A 361 18.06 5.80 -1.78
CA MET A 361 19.09 5.52 -2.77
C MET A 361 18.97 6.43 -3.99
N HIS A 362 17.74 6.61 -4.50
CA HIS A 362 17.46 7.51 -5.61
C HIS A 362 17.93 8.94 -5.34
N ILE A 363 17.57 9.52 -4.20
CA ILE A 363 17.97 10.90 -3.84
C ILE A 363 19.41 11.05 -3.33
N GLY A 364 20.18 9.95 -3.26
CA GLY A 364 21.57 9.97 -2.82
C GLY A 364 21.77 10.12 -1.31
N ALA A 365 20.86 9.57 -0.53
CA ALA A 365 21.06 9.25 0.88
C ALA A 365 21.37 7.75 1.03
N VAL A 366 22.08 7.39 2.09
CA VAL A 366 22.40 5.99 2.41
C VAL A 366 21.28 5.41 3.28
N PRO A 367 20.58 4.35 2.82
CA PRO A 367 19.59 3.66 3.65
C PRO A 367 20.27 2.93 4.83
N ILE A 368 19.80 3.19 6.03
CA ILE A 368 20.02 2.36 7.23
C ILE A 368 18.81 1.42 7.31
N TYR A 369 18.98 0.20 6.82
CA TYR A 369 17.90 -0.69 6.43
C TYR A 369 17.61 -1.80 7.44
N ARG A 370 16.32 -2.06 7.66
CA ARG A 370 15.81 -3.27 8.33
C ARG A 370 14.45 -3.67 7.76
N GLY A 371 14.34 -4.90 7.27
CA GLY A 371 13.14 -5.35 6.57
C GLY A 371 13.34 -6.75 6.00
N SER A 372 13.65 -6.85 4.72
CA SER A 372 13.94 -8.11 4.05
C SER A 372 15.28 -8.71 4.49
N PRO A 373 15.29 -9.96 5.02
CA PRO A 373 16.54 -10.69 5.27
C PRO A 373 17.33 -11.01 3.99
N SER A 374 16.69 -10.97 2.82
CA SER A 374 17.31 -11.22 1.52
C SER A 374 17.70 -9.92 0.78
N VAL A 375 17.67 -8.77 1.45
CA VAL A 375 17.93 -7.46 0.81
C VAL A 375 19.28 -7.40 0.08
N LYS A 376 20.33 -8.02 0.64
CA LYS A 376 21.68 -8.03 0.07
C LYS A 376 21.73 -8.65 -1.34
N ASP A 377 20.83 -9.58 -1.65
CA ASP A 377 20.72 -10.19 -2.98
C ASP A 377 20.36 -9.17 -4.08
N TRP A 378 19.73 -8.05 -3.70
CA TRP A 378 19.16 -7.07 -4.60
C TRP A 378 19.91 -5.75 -4.65
N MET A 379 20.95 -5.60 -3.82
CA MET A 379 21.68 -4.33 -3.73
C MET A 379 22.57 -4.10 -4.96
N PRO A 380 22.72 -2.86 -5.45
CA PRO A 380 23.52 -2.56 -6.63
C PRO A 380 24.96 -3.09 -6.56
N ASN A 381 25.54 -3.05 -5.36
CA ASN A 381 26.84 -3.58 -4.98
C ASN A 381 26.86 -3.82 -3.46
N ASP A 382 28.02 -4.21 -2.90
CA ASP A 382 28.17 -4.52 -1.48
C ASP A 382 28.15 -3.27 -0.56
N ASN A 383 28.28 -2.07 -1.15
CA ASN A 383 28.43 -0.79 -0.46
C ASN A 383 27.34 0.19 -0.92
N SER A 384 26.07 -0.13 -0.64
CA SER A 384 24.94 0.74 -1.00
C SER A 384 23.96 0.99 0.14
N ILE A 385 24.00 0.17 1.19
CA ILE A 385 23.14 0.25 2.38
C ILE A 385 23.90 -0.11 3.64
N ILE A 386 23.36 0.28 4.79
CA ILE A 386 23.81 -0.15 6.13
C ILE A 386 22.73 -1.07 6.68
N VAL A 387 22.99 -2.36 6.87
CA VAL A 387 22.01 -3.30 7.42
C VAL A 387 22.06 -3.26 8.94
N ILE A 388 20.93 -2.95 9.58
CA ILE A 388 20.86 -2.80 11.04
C ILE A 388 21.26 -4.08 11.77
N ASP A 389 20.81 -5.24 11.26
CA ASP A 389 21.03 -6.54 11.91
C ASP A 389 22.50 -7.04 11.77
N ASP A 390 23.39 -6.30 11.08
CA ASP A 390 24.84 -6.59 11.05
C ASP A 390 25.57 -6.06 12.31
N PHE A 391 24.88 -5.31 13.18
CA PHE A 391 25.43 -4.73 14.42
C PHE A 391 24.82 -5.41 15.65
N GLU A 392 25.61 -5.66 16.70
CA GLU A 392 25.11 -6.35 17.91
C GLU A 392 24.20 -5.43 18.74
N THR A 393 24.47 -4.11 18.73
CA THR A 393 23.73 -3.14 19.54
C THR A 393 23.45 -1.82 18.78
N PRO A 394 22.39 -1.07 19.17
CA PRO A 394 22.15 0.27 18.64
C PRO A 394 23.32 1.25 18.89
N GLU A 395 24.08 1.07 19.97
CA GLU A 395 25.26 1.89 20.27
C GLU A 395 26.38 1.67 19.25
N GLU A 396 26.63 0.43 18.83
CA GLU A 396 27.62 0.11 17.80
C GLU A 396 27.22 0.69 16.44
N LEU A 397 25.94 0.55 16.07
CA LEU A 397 25.39 1.17 14.87
C LEU A 397 25.56 2.71 14.91
N ALA A 398 25.25 3.33 16.05
CA ALA A 398 25.42 4.78 16.23
C ALA A 398 26.88 5.23 16.08
N LYS A 399 27.84 4.47 16.64
CA LYS A 399 29.28 4.75 16.49
C LYS A 399 29.72 4.64 15.03
N PHE A 400 29.29 3.60 14.33
CA PHE A 400 29.58 3.40 12.91
C PHE A 400 29.04 4.55 12.05
N ILE A 401 27.76 4.90 12.21
CA ILE A 401 27.17 6.02 11.46
C ILE A 401 27.86 7.34 11.79
N THR A 402 28.25 7.58 13.05
CA THR A 402 28.98 8.78 13.45
C THR A 402 30.34 8.87 12.76
N SER A 403 31.09 7.76 12.70
CA SER A 403 32.36 7.74 11.96
C SER A 403 32.17 8.03 10.47
N LEU A 404 31.09 7.51 9.88
CA LEU A 404 30.78 7.71 8.47
C LEU A 404 30.26 9.12 8.15
N ASP A 405 29.49 9.75 9.06
CA ASP A 405 29.04 11.15 8.92
C ASP A 405 30.23 12.14 8.93
N GLN A 406 31.31 11.79 9.63
CA GLN A 406 32.52 12.61 9.80
C GLN A 406 33.57 12.42 8.69
N ASP A 407 33.44 11.36 7.88
CA ASP A 407 34.35 11.04 6.78
C ASP A 407 33.59 11.07 5.44
N ASP A 408 33.68 12.21 4.76
CA ASP A 408 33.00 12.41 3.47
C ASP A 408 33.53 11.46 2.38
N GLU A 409 34.81 11.06 2.43
CA GLU A 409 35.37 10.13 1.44
C GLU A 409 34.80 8.72 1.63
N GLU A 410 34.72 8.25 2.88
CA GLU A 410 34.11 6.96 3.20
C GLU A 410 32.60 6.97 2.93
N TYR A 411 31.89 8.06 3.26
CA TYR A 411 30.47 8.22 2.94
C TYR A 411 30.22 8.12 1.42
N LEU A 412 31.06 8.74 0.60
CA LEU A 412 30.89 8.74 -0.85
C LEU A 412 31.04 7.36 -1.48
N LYS A 413 31.76 6.42 -0.84
CA LYS A 413 31.82 5.02 -1.31
C LYS A 413 30.46 4.36 -1.33
N TYR A 414 29.59 4.69 -0.37
CA TYR A 414 28.21 4.19 -0.32
C TYR A 414 27.32 4.70 -1.46
N LEU A 415 27.77 5.71 -2.22
CA LEU A 415 27.04 6.29 -3.35
C LEU A 415 27.68 5.97 -4.70
N GLU A 416 28.70 5.09 -4.74
CA GLU A 416 29.42 4.77 -5.98
C GLU A 416 28.51 4.17 -7.05
N TYR A 417 27.50 3.39 -6.66
CA TYR A 417 26.51 2.80 -7.58
C TYR A 417 25.78 3.83 -8.45
N LYS A 418 25.79 5.12 -8.06
CA LYS A 418 25.21 6.20 -8.86
C LYS A 418 25.98 6.48 -10.14
N LYS A 419 27.27 6.14 -10.20
CA LYS A 419 28.09 6.34 -11.39
C LYS A 419 27.72 5.28 -12.45
N PRO A 420 27.76 5.62 -13.76
CA PRO A 420 27.56 4.65 -14.82
C PRO A 420 28.55 3.48 -14.71
N GLY A 421 28.03 2.25 -14.70
CA GLY A 421 28.85 1.02 -14.64
C GLY A 421 29.15 0.47 -13.25
N GLU A 422 28.81 1.19 -12.17
CA GLU A 422 29.12 0.76 -10.79
C GLU A 422 28.03 -0.13 -10.15
N ILE A 423 26.95 -0.40 -10.88
CA ILE A 423 25.94 -1.39 -10.51
C ILE A 423 26.43 -2.75 -11.02
N THR A 424 26.94 -3.59 -10.12
CA THR A 424 27.66 -4.83 -10.45
C THR A 424 26.87 -6.11 -10.15
N ASN A 425 25.78 -6.00 -9.39
CA ASN A 425 24.94 -7.13 -9.03
C ASN A 425 24.21 -7.72 -10.25
N LYS A 426 24.67 -8.91 -10.70
CA LYS A 426 24.10 -9.62 -11.84
C LYS A 426 22.67 -10.11 -11.61
N LEU A 427 22.31 -10.51 -10.40
CA LEU A 427 20.95 -10.95 -10.10
C LEU A 427 19.97 -9.80 -10.29
N LEU A 428 20.31 -8.62 -9.76
CA LEU A 428 19.51 -7.40 -9.93
C LEU A 428 19.36 -7.04 -11.42
N LEU A 429 20.49 -6.95 -12.14
CA LEU A 429 20.51 -6.58 -13.56
C LEU A 429 19.71 -7.56 -14.43
N ASP A 430 19.93 -8.87 -14.26
CA ASP A 430 19.22 -9.90 -15.01
C ASP A 430 17.72 -9.88 -14.71
N SER A 431 17.35 -9.66 -13.44
CA SER A 431 15.95 -9.61 -13.02
C SER A 431 15.24 -8.39 -13.60
N MET A 432 15.88 -7.23 -13.59
CA MET A 432 15.36 -6.00 -14.20
C MET A 432 15.24 -6.13 -15.71
N GLN A 433 16.20 -6.79 -16.38
CA GLN A 433 16.16 -7.02 -17.83
C GLN A 433 15.05 -7.98 -18.26
N LYS A 434 14.82 -9.05 -17.48
CA LYS A 434 13.80 -10.08 -17.77
C LYS A 434 12.39 -9.66 -17.35
N ARG A 435 12.25 -8.56 -16.62
CA ARG A 435 10.97 -8.08 -16.11
C ARG A 435 10.05 -7.71 -17.27
N GLU A 436 8.88 -8.35 -17.31
CA GLU A 436 7.90 -8.18 -18.40
C GLU A 436 6.95 -7.00 -18.19
N TRP A 437 7.04 -6.33 -17.04
CA TRP A 437 6.19 -5.23 -16.63
C TRP A 437 7.02 -4.02 -16.22
N GLY A 438 6.41 -2.84 -16.30
CA GLY A 438 7.02 -1.57 -15.92
C GLY A 438 6.24 -0.85 -14.82
N VAL A 439 6.89 0.17 -14.26
CA VAL A 439 6.33 1.06 -13.24
C VAL A 439 6.34 2.45 -13.84
N ASN A 440 5.15 2.98 -14.16
CA ASN A 440 4.98 4.24 -14.90
C ASN A 440 5.72 4.29 -16.25
N ASP A 441 5.96 3.11 -16.84
CA ASP A 441 6.56 2.94 -18.14
C ASP A 441 5.47 2.74 -19.19
N MET A 442 5.26 3.71 -20.06
CA MET A 442 4.26 3.62 -21.14
C MET A 442 4.63 2.59 -22.22
N SER A 443 5.88 2.12 -22.27
CA SER A 443 6.36 1.13 -23.24
C SER A 443 6.14 -0.32 -22.78
N ALA A 444 5.84 -0.53 -21.49
CA ALA A 444 5.60 -1.83 -20.89
C ALA A 444 4.18 -1.90 -20.30
N PRO A 445 3.58 -3.10 -20.17
CA PRO A 445 2.36 -3.22 -19.37
C PRO A 445 2.68 -2.88 -17.90
N ASN A 446 1.72 -2.26 -17.20
CA ASN A 446 1.82 -2.17 -15.75
C ASN A 446 1.74 -3.59 -15.14
N TYR A 447 2.19 -3.76 -13.91
CA TYR A 447 2.24 -5.07 -13.25
C TYR A 447 0.86 -5.71 -13.00
N LEU A 448 -0.23 -4.93 -12.91
CA LEU A 448 -1.60 -5.44 -12.80
C LEU A 448 -2.05 -6.11 -14.09
N ASN A 449 -1.93 -5.40 -15.21
CA ASN A 449 -2.21 -5.90 -16.56
C ASN A 449 -1.28 -7.07 -16.91
N GLY A 450 -0.02 -6.98 -16.49
CA GLY A 450 0.95 -8.08 -16.61
C GLY A 450 0.49 -9.34 -15.88
N PHE A 451 0.00 -9.22 -14.63
CA PHE A 451 -0.54 -10.34 -13.89
C PHE A 451 -1.84 -10.89 -14.50
N GLU A 452 -2.74 -10.03 -14.98
CA GLU A 452 -3.92 -10.48 -15.74
C GLU A 452 -3.52 -11.31 -16.95
N CYS A 453 -2.47 -10.89 -17.66
CA CYS A 453 -1.96 -11.62 -18.81
C CYS A 453 -1.30 -12.94 -18.44
N PHE A 454 -0.51 -12.97 -17.37
CA PHE A 454 -0.01 -14.21 -16.81
C PHE A 454 -1.15 -15.19 -16.51
N VAL A 455 -2.19 -14.76 -15.78
CA VAL A 455 -3.35 -15.62 -15.47
C VAL A 455 -4.09 -16.04 -16.74
N CYS A 456 -4.24 -15.14 -17.71
CA CYS A 456 -4.90 -15.43 -18.97
C CYS A 456 -4.20 -16.55 -19.75
N ASP A 457 -2.88 -16.45 -19.89
CA ASP A 457 -2.06 -17.41 -20.62
C ASP A 457 -2.05 -18.77 -19.91
N GLN A 458 -1.91 -18.77 -18.57
CA GLN A 458 -2.01 -20.01 -17.77
C GLN A 458 -3.37 -20.69 -17.93
N GLU A 459 -4.47 -19.93 -17.89
CA GLU A 459 -5.81 -20.49 -18.01
C GLU A 459 -6.13 -21.02 -19.41
N ASN A 460 -5.65 -20.34 -20.46
CA ASN A 460 -5.77 -20.85 -21.82
C ASN A 460 -4.96 -22.15 -22.01
N ALA A 461 -3.71 -22.19 -21.55
CA ALA A 461 -2.88 -23.39 -21.59
C ALA A 461 -3.53 -24.55 -20.83
N ARG A 462 -4.08 -24.29 -19.63
CA ARG A 462 -4.80 -25.27 -18.82
C ARG A 462 -6.05 -25.80 -19.53
N VAL A 463 -6.82 -24.94 -20.19
CA VAL A 463 -8.02 -25.33 -20.95
C VAL A 463 -7.65 -26.21 -22.15
N GLU A 464 -6.62 -25.84 -22.91
CA GLU A 464 -6.15 -26.64 -24.05
C GLU A 464 -5.58 -28.00 -23.61
N ALA A 465 -4.83 -28.05 -22.52
CA ALA A 465 -4.37 -29.30 -21.93
C ALA A 465 -5.54 -30.22 -21.51
N LYS A 466 -6.59 -29.66 -20.88
CA LYS A 466 -7.82 -30.43 -20.56
C LYS A 466 -8.51 -30.95 -21.81
N LYS A 467 -8.61 -30.15 -22.89
CA LYS A 467 -9.18 -30.58 -24.17
C LYS A 467 -8.37 -31.72 -24.80
N LYS A 468 -7.04 -31.60 -24.81
CA LYS A 468 -6.13 -32.64 -25.32
C LYS A 468 -6.25 -33.95 -24.54
N HIS A 469 -6.30 -33.89 -23.21
CA HIS A 469 -6.52 -35.05 -22.34
C HIS A 469 -7.84 -35.76 -22.66
N LYS A 470 -8.93 -35.00 -22.79
CA LYS A 470 -10.23 -35.57 -23.18
C LYS A 470 -10.21 -36.18 -24.58
N LYS A 471 -9.64 -35.47 -25.57
CA LYS A 471 -9.56 -35.93 -26.97
C LYS A 471 -8.73 -37.20 -27.12
N THR A 472 -7.68 -37.35 -26.31
CA THR A 472 -6.82 -38.54 -26.30
C THR A 472 -7.36 -39.67 -25.42
N GLN A 473 -8.58 -39.56 -24.89
CA GLN A 473 -9.20 -40.54 -23.99
C GLN A 473 -8.31 -40.89 -22.78
N GLY A 474 -7.62 -39.88 -22.24
CA GLY A 474 -6.77 -40.04 -21.06
C GLY A 474 -5.34 -40.51 -21.34
N LYS A 475 -4.94 -40.69 -22.61
CA LYS A 475 -3.55 -41.06 -22.96
C LYS A 475 -2.54 -39.93 -22.72
N SER A 476 -2.94 -38.66 -22.85
CA SER A 476 -2.09 -37.54 -22.38
C SER A 476 -2.33 -37.29 -20.89
N SER A 477 -1.36 -36.77 -20.16
CA SER A 477 -1.56 -36.39 -18.75
C SER A 477 -2.65 -35.33 -18.59
N ALA A 478 -3.43 -35.43 -17.51
CA ALA A 478 -4.33 -34.37 -17.10
C ALA A 478 -3.51 -33.20 -16.53
N PRO A 479 -3.94 -31.93 -16.72
CA PRO A 479 -3.25 -30.81 -16.09
C PRO A 479 -3.39 -30.90 -14.58
N VAL A 480 -2.25 -30.91 -13.90
CA VAL A 480 -2.17 -30.94 -12.43
C VAL A 480 -2.68 -29.61 -11.88
N PRO A 481 -3.54 -29.61 -10.85
CA PRO A 481 -3.91 -28.38 -10.16
C PRO A 481 -2.66 -27.73 -9.53
N HIS A 482 -2.35 -26.51 -9.95
CA HIS A 482 -1.33 -25.69 -9.32
C HIS A 482 -1.91 -25.03 -8.06
N ILE A 483 -1.17 -25.00 -6.96
CA ILE A 483 -1.60 -24.40 -5.69
C ILE A 483 -0.41 -23.64 -5.12
N ALA A 484 -0.64 -22.40 -4.68
CA ALA A 484 0.41 -21.57 -4.10
C ALA A 484 1.02 -22.21 -2.85
N ALA A 485 2.34 -22.12 -2.74
CA ALA A 485 3.09 -22.65 -1.61
C ALA A 485 3.31 -21.58 -0.52
N ASN A 486 3.72 -22.01 0.68
CA ASN A 486 3.94 -21.08 1.79
C ASN A 486 4.94 -19.98 1.45
N ASN A 487 6.00 -20.31 0.73
CA ASN A 487 7.05 -19.37 0.34
C ASN A 487 6.60 -18.32 -0.68
N HIS A 488 5.36 -18.39 -1.22
CA HIS A 488 4.82 -17.34 -2.08
C HIS A 488 4.41 -16.08 -1.29
N MET A 489 4.32 -16.14 0.05
CA MET A 489 4.10 -14.96 0.93
C MET A 489 4.83 -15.08 2.26
N GLY A 490 4.91 -16.31 2.77
CA GLY A 490 5.21 -16.68 4.15
C GLY A 490 6.29 -15.84 4.81
N CYS A 491 5.85 -15.01 5.74
CA CYS A 491 6.72 -14.24 6.61
C CYS A 491 6.95 -14.98 7.93
N PRO A 492 8.11 -14.77 8.57
CA PRO A 492 8.33 -15.26 9.93
C PRO A 492 7.34 -14.60 10.90
N ILE A 493 7.18 -15.23 12.06
CA ILE A 493 6.46 -14.62 13.19
C ILE A 493 7.22 -13.35 13.60
N PRO A 494 6.52 -12.22 13.84
CA PRO A 494 7.13 -11.01 14.37
C PRO A 494 7.99 -11.27 15.59
N VAL A 495 9.16 -10.63 15.64
CA VAL A 495 10.07 -10.69 16.79
C VAL A 495 10.30 -9.28 17.31
N PRO A 496 10.59 -9.13 18.61
CA PRO A 496 10.88 -7.83 19.16
C PRO A 496 12.10 -7.20 18.47
N GLY A 497 11.99 -5.94 18.11
CA GLY A 497 13.03 -5.16 17.46
C GLY A 497 14.26 -4.97 18.34
N ILE A 498 14.10 -5.02 19.66
CA ILE A 498 15.17 -4.99 20.66
C ILE A 498 14.89 -5.94 21.84
N GLY A 499 15.93 -6.59 22.36
CA GLY A 499 15.82 -7.50 23.50
C GLY A 499 15.12 -8.82 23.17
N LYS A 500 14.79 -9.59 24.22
CA LYS A 500 14.13 -10.90 24.09
C LYS A 500 12.61 -10.74 24.13
N ALA A 501 11.88 -11.65 23.48
CA ALA A 501 10.41 -11.69 23.53
C ALA A 501 9.90 -11.84 24.96
N ASP A 502 10.59 -12.66 25.77
CA ASP A 502 10.28 -12.87 27.18
C ASP A 502 10.47 -11.62 28.05
N ALA A 503 11.07 -10.54 27.53
CA ALA A 503 11.22 -9.26 28.21
C ALA A 503 10.14 -8.25 27.83
N LEU A 504 9.25 -8.57 26.88
CA LEU A 504 8.10 -7.74 26.56
C LEU A 504 7.06 -7.76 27.70
N PRO A 505 6.32 -6.64 27.89
CA PRO A 505 5.10 -6.62 28.70
C PRO A 505 4.17 -7.78 28.32
N GLU A 506 3.39 -8.29 29.28
CA GLU A 506 2.52 -9.45 29.04
C GLU A 506 1.47 -9.18 27.95
N ASP A 507 1.01 -7.93 27.83
CA ASP A 507 0.08 -7.49 26.78
C ASP A 507 0.74 -7.38 25.38
N ASP A 508 2.08 -7.35 25.31
CA ASP A 508 2.88 -7.21 24.07
C ASP A 508 3.55 -8.53 23.64
N ARG A 509 3.48 -9.60 24.45
CA ARG A 509 4.02 -10.94 24.14
C ARG A 509 3.06 -11.75 23.28
#